data_AF-A0A832B459-F1
#
_entry.id   AF-A0A832B459-F1
#
_cell.length_a   1.000
_cell.length_b   1.000
_cell.length_c   1.000
_cell.angle_alpha   90.00
_cell.angle_beta   90.00
_cell.angle_gamma   90.00
#
_symmetry.space_group_name_H-M   'P 1'
#
loop_
_entity.id
_entity.type
_entity.pdbx_description
1 polymer ?
#
loop_
_entity_poly.entity_id
_entity_poly.type
_entity_poly.pdbx_seq_one_letter_code
_entity_poly.pdbx_strand_id
1 'polypeptide(L)'
;RIPYDARRQYPCLRIGMEIAAALRDLFPNQWDSRQFLHLLANDAAYDAFLAGASYEELAAMWQSDGEAFRVRREPYLLYPRRRNN
;
A
#
# COMPACT_ATOMS: atom_id res chain seq x y z
N ARG A 1 -16.88 -16.70 -6.53
CA ARG A 1 -17.17 -15.35 -6.00
C ARG A 1 -16.37 -15.20 -4.71
N ILE A 2 -15.35 -14.35 -4.65
CA ILE A 2 -14.60 -14.14 -3.40
C ILE A 2 -15.55 -13.43 -2.41
N PRO A 3 -15.72 -13.94 -1.18
CA PRO A 3 -16.57 -13.33 -0.16
C PRO A 3 -16.15 -11.86 0.11
N TYR A 4 -17.11 -10.96 0.31
CA TYR A 4 -16.84 -9.51 0.46
C TYR A 4 -16.10 -9.18 1.76
N ASP A 5 -16.30 -9.99 2.80
CA ASP A 5 -15.65 -10.00 4.11
C ASP A 5 -14.14 -10.28 4.03
N ALA A 6 -13.72 -11.15 3.11
CA ALA A 6 -12.30 -11.48 2.93
C ALA A 6 -11.45 -10.26 2.55
N ARG A 7 -12.01 -9.27 1.82
CA ARG A 7 -11.28 -8.05 1.41
C ARG A 7 -11.01 -7.10 2.57
N ARG A 8 -11.81 -7.18 3.65
CA ARG A 8 -11.59 -6.41 4.88
C ARG A 8 -10.59 -7.11 5.80
N GLN A 9 -10.62 -8.43 5.84
CA GLN A 9 -9.70 -9.24 6.65
C GLN A 9 -8.27 -9.27 6.09
N TYR A 10 -8.14 -9.21 4.77
CA TYR A 10 -6.85 -9.34 4.09
C TYR A 10 -6.60 -8.12 3.21
N PRO A 11 -6.06 -7.02 3.78
CA PRO A 11 -5.73 -5.85 2.99
C PRO A 11 -4.63 -6.22 1.98
N CYS A 12 -5.00 -6.29 0.70
CA CYS A 12 -4.10 -6.74 -0.38
C CYS A 12 -2.78 -5.97 -0.40
N LEU A 13 -2.83 -4.66 -0.11
CA LEU A 13 -1.63 -3.83 -0.02
C LEU A 13 -0.69 -4.34 1.06
N ARG A 14 -1.19 -4.57 2.28
CA ARG A 14 -0.38 -5.11 3.38
C ARG A 14 0.27 -6.43 2.95
N ILE A 15 -0.52 -7.37 2.45
CA ILE A 15 0.02 -8.68 2.03
C ILE A 15 1.12 -8.53 0.97
N GLY A 16 0.92 -7.68 -0.04
CA GLY A 16 1.94 -7.42 -1.04
C GLY A 16 3.23 -6.84 -0.46
N MET A 17 3.11 -5.91 0.49
CA MET A 17 4.26 -5.29 1.17
C MET A 17 5.01 -6.30 2.05
N GLU A 18 4.30 -7.16 2.77
CA GLU A 18 4.92 -8.21 3.60
C GLU A 18 5.66 -9.25 2.73
N ILE A 19 5.10 -9.62 1.58
CA ILE A 19 5.79 -10.49 0.61
C ILE A 19 7.05 -9.81 0.08
N ALA A 20 6.96 -8.53 -0.28
CA ALA A 20 8.11 -7.77 -0.74
C ALA A 20 9.20 -7.67 0.33
N ALA A 21 8.84 -7.43 1.59
CA ALA A 21 9.78 -7.41 2.72
C ALA A 21 10.44 -8.78 2.89
N ALA A 22 9.68 -9.87 2.82
CA ALA A 22 10.23 -11.22 2.88
C ALA A 22 11.21 -11.51 1.72
N LEU A 23 10.91 -11.06 0.50
CA LEU A 23 11.81 -11.20 -0.65
C LEU A 23 13.10 -10.37 -0.48
N ARG A 24 12.99 -9.13 0.02
CA ARG A 24 14.12 -8.26 0.37
C ARG A 24 15.07 -8.96 1.33
N ASP A 25 14.52 -9.54 2.40
CA ASP A 25 15.30 -10.06 3.51
C ASP A 25 15.89 -11.46 3.21
N LEU A 26 15.12 -12.32 2.53
CA LEU A 26 15.52 -13.70 2.24
C LEU A 26 16.38 -13.82 0.97
N PHE A 27 16.19 -12.93 0.00
CA PHE A 27 16.83 -13.02 -1.32
C PHE A 27 17.47 -11.68 -1.78
N PRO A 28 18.25 -10.98 -0.93
CA PRO A 28 18.73 -9.62 -1.22
C PRO A 28 19.62 -9.52 -2.47
N ASN A 29 20.30 -10.61 -2.85
CA ASN A 29 21.18 -10.65 -4.02
C ASN A 29 20.51 -11.19 -5.28
N GLN A 30 19.33 -11.81 -5.17
CA GLN A 30 18.62 -12.41 -6.31
C GLN A 30 17.37 -11.64 -6.71
N TRP A 31 16.77 -10.92 -5.77
CA TRP A 31 15.54 -10.18 -6.02
C TRP A 31 15.83 -8.74 -6.46
N ASP A 32 15.29 -8.37 -7.62
CA ASP A 32 15.34 -7.00 -8.13
C ASP A 32 14.18 -6.17 -7.58
N SER A 33 14.44 -5.44 -6.50
CA SER A 33 13.47 -4.55 -5.85
C SER A 33 13.11 -3.31 -6.70
N ARG A 34 13.81 -3.01 -7.81
CA ARG A 34 13.50 -1.83 -8.63
C ARG A 34 12.10 -1.86 -9.23
N GLN A 35 11.56 -3.05 -9.53
CA GLN A 35 10.18 -3.16 -9.99
C GLN A 35 9.16 -2.84 -8.89
N PHE A 36 9.54 -2.99 -7.62
CA PHE A 36 8.70 -2.62 -6.50
C PHE A 36 8.54 -1.10 -6.37
N LEU A 37 9.55 -0.32 -6.74
CA LEU A 37 9.45 1.14 -6.81
C LEU A 37 8.32 1.59 -7.76
N HIS A 38 8.18 0.94 -8.92
CA HIS A 38 7.09 1.25 -9.85
C HIS A 38 5.70 1.02 -9.26
N LEU A 39 5.57 0.06 -8.34
CA LEU A 39 4.30 -0.23 -7.65
C LEU A 39 4.02 0.78 -6.53
N LEU A 40 5.05 1.18 -5.79
CA LEU A 40 4.95 2.17 -4.71
C LEU A 40 4.73 3.59 -5.23
N ALA A 41 5.34 3.92 -6.38
CA ALA A 41 5.32 5.26 -6.98
C ALA A 41 5.68 6.40 -5.99
N ASN A 42 6.54 6.08 -5.01
CA ASN A 42 7.00 6.99 -3.97
C ASN A 42 8.44 6.63 -3.60
N ASP A 43 9.38 7.46 -4.02
CA ASP A 43 10.82 7.24 -3.80
C ASP A 43 11.17 7.21 -2.31
N ALA A 44 10.59 8.11 -1.50
CA ALA A 44 10.86 8.14 -0.06
C ALA A 44 10.39 6.86 0.65
N ALA A 45 9.23 6.33 0.26
CA ALA A 45 8.74 5.06 0.80
C ALA A 45 9.57 3.86 0.31
N TYR A 46 10.09 3.92 -0.91
CA TYR A 46 10.98 2.89 -1.43
C TYR A 46 12.33 2.89 -0.69
N ASP A 47 12.92 4.06 -0.44
CA ASP A 47 14.15 4.18 0.33
C ASP A 47 13.96 3.68 1.77
N ALA A 48 12.85 4.04 2.43
CA ALA A 48 12.49 3.52 3.73
C ALA A 48 12.28 2.00 3.72
N PHE A 49 11.69 1.46 2.66
CA PHE A 49 11.54 0.03 2.47
C PHE A 49 12.90 -0.67 2.33
N LEU A 50 13.83 -0.13 1.54
CA LEU A 50 15.18 -0.69 1.44
C LEU A 50 15.94 -0.63 2.77
N ALA A 51 15.67 0.39 3.59
CA ALA A 51 16.23 0.53 4.94
C ALA A 51 15.62 -0.43 5.97
N GLY A 52 14.63 -1.26 5.60
CA GLY A 52 14.05 -2.25 6.49
C GLY A 52 12.77 -1.82 7.21
N ALA A 53 12.14 -0.71 6.80
CA ALA A 53 10.91 -0.23 7.43
C ALA A 53 9.78 -1.27 7.37
N SER A 54 8.97 -1.29 8.42
CA SER A 54 7.75 -2.09 8.55
C SER A 54 6.61 -1.54 7.69
N TYR A 55 5.58 -2.35 7.44
CA TYR A 55 4.38 -1.90 6.75
C TYR A 55 3.73 -0.69 7.45
N GLU A 56 3.66 -0.71 8.78
CA GLU A 56 3.04 0.35 9.58
C GLU A 56 3.77 1.69 9.41
N GLU A 57 5.11 1.68 9.39
CA GLU A 57 5.93 2.87 9.16
C GLU A 57 5.74 3.42 7.74
N LEU A 58 5.77 2.54 6.73
CA LEU A 58 5.53 2.92 5.34
C LEU A 58 4.10 3.45 5.14
N ALA A 59 3.11 2.81 5.78
CA ALA A 59 1.72 3.22 5.71
C ALA A 59 1.47 4.61 6.29
N ALA A 60 2.18 4.97 7.36
CA ALA A 60 2.10 6.29 7.96
C ALA A 60 2.58 7.39 6.99
N MET A 61 3.55 7.10 6.13
CA MET A 61 4.12 8.08 5.19
C MET A 61 3.11 8.59 4.16
N TRP A 62 2.19 7.75 3.68
CA TRP A 62 1.19 8.12 2.66
C TRP A 62 -0.22 8.30 3.22
N GLN A 63 -0.41 8.16 4.54
CA GLN A 63 -1.73 8.25 5.16
C GLN A 63 -2.35 9.64 4.96
N SER A 64 -1.56 10.70 5.16
CA SER A 64 -1.97 12.11 4.99
C SER A 64 -2.37 12.40 3.54
N ASP A 65 -1.56 11.97 2.57
CA ASP A 65 -1.82 12.14 1.14
C ASP A 65 -3.08 11.39 0.71
N GLY A 66 -3.30 10.20 1.28
CA GLY A 66 -4.51 9.42 1.10
C GLY A 66 -5.77 10.16 1.59
N GLU A 67 -5.70 10.82 2.74
CA GLU A 67 -6.79 11.67 3.24
C GLU A 67 -7.02 12.88 2.33
N ALA A 68 -5.96 13.59 1.97
CA ALA A 68 -6.05 14.74 1.07
C ALA A 68 -6.65 14.36 -0.29
N PHE A 69 -6.27 13.20 -0.84
CA PHE A 69 -6.86 12.67 -2.06
C PHE A 69 -8.35 12.35 -1.90
N ARG A 70 -8.75 11.77 -0.76
CA ARG A 70 -10.16 11.47 -0.49
C ARG A 70 -11.02 12.74 -0.46
N VAL A 71 -10.51 13.84 0.08
CA VAL A 71 -11.20 15.15 0.04
C VAL A 71 -11.24 15.69 -1.39
N ARG A 72 -10.09 15.72 -2.09
CA ARG A 72 -9.99 16.26 -3.46
C ARG A 72 -10.92 15.55 -4.45
N ARG A 73 -11.17 14.25 -4.29
CA ARG A 73 -12.02 13.48 -5.21
C ARG A 73 -13.51 13.66 -4.96
N GLU A 74 -13.95 14.16 -3.80
CA GLU A 74 -15.38 14.23 -3.43
C GLU A 74 -16.26 14.94 -4.46
N PRO A 75 -15.87 16.10 -5.02
CA PRO A 75 -16.68 16.81 -6.02
C PRO A 75 -16.87 16.04 -7.34
N TYR A 76 -16.02 15.05 -7.60
CA TYR A 76 -15.97 14.31 -8.86
C TYR A 76 -16.64 12.93 -8.77
N LEU A 77 -17.21 12.56 -7.62
CA LEU A 77 -17.86 11.26 -7.43
C LEU A 77 -19.26 11.26 -8.08
N LEU A 78 -19.43 10.40 -9.10
CA LEU A 78 -20.73 10.18 -9.76
C LEU A 78 -21.69 9.30 -8.96
N TYR A 79 -21.18 8.59 -7.96
CA TYR A 79 -21.95 7.69 -7.13
C TYR A 79 -21.84 8.09 -5.66
N PRO A 80 -22.96 8.13 -4.92
CA PRO A 80 -22.92 8.47 -3.52
C PRO A 80 -22.03 7.48 -2.78
N ARG A 81 -21.21 7.99 -1.87
CA ARG A 81 -20.47 7.15 -0.93
C ARG A 81 -21.50 6.39 -0.13
N ARG A 82 -21.60 5.08 -0.35
CA ARG A 82 -22.56 4.23 0.35
C ARG A 82 -22.40 4.44 1.86
N ARG A 83 -23.41 5.01 2.52
CA ARG A 83 -23.46 5.10 3.98
C ARG A 83 -23.52 3.65 4.50
N ASN A 84 -22.50 3.26 5.26
CA ASN A 84 -22.59 2.04 6.05
C ASN A 84 -23.60 2.31 7.16
N ASN A 85 -24.72 1.57 7.16
CA ASN A 85 -25.62 1.45 8.29
C ASN A 85 -25.16 0.24 9.11
#